data_AF-A0AA39DZ96-F1
#
_entry.id   AF-A0AA39DZ96-F1
#
_cell.length_a   1.000
_cell.length_b   1.000
_cell.length_c   1.000
_cell.angle_alpha   90.00
_cell.angle_beta   90.00
_cell.angle_gamma   90.00
#
_symmetry.space_group_name_H-M   'P 1'
#
loop_
_entity.id
_entity.type
_entity.pdbx_description
1 polymer ?
#
loop_
_entity_poly.entity_id
_entity_poly.type
_entity_poly.pdbx_seq_one_letter_code
_entity_poly.pdbx_strand_id
1 'polypeptide(L)'
;MDKEVFLEYQDNVTDGDGVFMKGTRRFTITDNLQITPISMSHSLAMFQKLRLESGNGIEALTVTVDEEEVLYLLKRSLVSKTPMTESFLSNEENTENVASSSRSNHHETRSQRPSHKFRKMKVKLLIDKSSRRVLCLEAKEDFVNLVLSFLTFPLGSIIKLLRGHSSLGCMDNLYKSVGSSKLEDCFKSTKCKEMLLSPKLPMDFSLDQSLPIREEDPETYRSFKCSDCFRKNMVCLYPWHEKLCFMNPKLPGQAVSGGGFIKEETLLLINDDLTIQPLSPINGILDLDKLRVLVSNSEEHEVEVGEEEVNLNLFSP
;
A
#
# COMPACT_ATOMS: atom_id res chain seq x y z
N MET A 1 -13.46 -4.07 31.82
CA MET A 1 -12.81 -5.39 31.73
C MET A 1 -13.07 -5.86 30.33
N ASP A 2 -12.25 -5.38 29.41
CA ASP A 2 -12.36 -5.65 27.99
C ASP A 2 -11.98 -7.10 27.76
N LYS A 3 -12.96 -7.90 27.35
CA LYS A 3 -12.73 -9.29 26.96
C LYS A 3 -12.46 -9.27 25.46
N GLU A 4 -11.19 -9.36 25.10
CA GLU A 4 -10.78 -9.63 23.73
C GLU A 4 -11.26 -11.04 23.37
N VAL A 5 -12.20 -11.12 22.43
CA VAL A 5 -12.67 -12.39 21.87
C VAL A 5 -11.73 -12.75 20.74
N PHE A 6 -10.81 -13.68 21.00
CA PHE A 6 -10.01 -14.30 19.96
C PHE A 6 -10.90 -15.26 19.18
N LEU A 7 -11.19 -14.92 17.92
CA LEU A 7 -11.77 -15.88 16.98
C LEU A 7 -10.69 -16.91 16.66
N GLU A 8 -10.68 -18.02 17.40
CA GLU A 8 -9.94 -19.22 16.98
C GLU A 8 -10.53 -19.71 15.67
N TYR A 9 -9.80 -19.48 14.57
CA TYR A 9 -10.04 -20.14 13.30
C TYR A 9 -9.96 -21.64 13.54
N GLN A 10 -11.06 -22.35 13.34
CA GLN A 10 -11.01 -23.81 13.28
C GLN A 10 -10.20 -24.21 12.04
N ASP A 11 -9.00 -24.71 12.30
CA ASP A 11 -8.14 -25.39 11.35
C ASP A 11 -8.86 -26.64 10.80
N ASN A 12 -9.65 -26.45 9.75
CA ASN A 12 -9.77 -27.48 8.73
C ASN A 12 -8.50 -27.43 7.89
N VAL A 13 -7.37 -27.81 8.48
CA VAL A 13 -6.12 -28.06 7.77
C VAL A 13 -6.38 -29.27 6.89
N THR A 14 -6.79 -29.01 5.65
CA THR A 14 -6.50 -29.91 4.56
C THR A 14 -4.98 -29.93 4.43
N ASP A 15 -4.38 -30.95 5.02
CA ASP A 15 -2.95 -31.23 4.97
C ASP A 15 -2.46 -31.12 3.52
N GLY A 16 -1.73 -30.05 3.21
CA GLY A 16 -1.14 -29.83 1.89
C GLY A 16 -1.51 -28.54 1.14
N ASP A 17 -2.23 -27.57 1.72
CA ASP A 17 -2.69 -26.38 0.99
C ASP A 17 -2.20 -25.05 1.61
N GLY A 18 -1.21 -24.38 0.99
CA GLY A 18 -0.57 -23.14 1.50
C GLY A 18 -1.43 -21.87 1.41
N VAL A 19 -1.09 -20.76 2.08
CA VAL A 19 -2.00 -19.60 2.29
C VAL A 19 -2.73 -19.12 1.02
N PHE A 20 -1.99 -18.73 -0.03
CA PHE A 20 -2.56 -18.28 -1.32
C PHE A 20 -2.46 -19.33 -2.44
N MET A 21 -1.46 -20.21 -2.33
CA MET A 21 -1.07 -21.15 -3.38
C MET A 21 -1.24 -22.58 -2.89
N LYS A 22 -1.53 -23.49 -3.80
CA LYS A 22 -1.60 -24.94 -3.51
C LYS A 22 -0.29 -25.36 -2.86
N GLY A 23 -0.36 -26.03 -1.72
CA GLY A 23 0.85 -26.46 -1.00
C GLY A 23 1.58 -27.53 -1.79
N THR A 24 2.84 -27.78 -1.44
CA THR A 24 3.82 -28.66 -2.13
C THR A 24 4.48 -28.14 -3.42
N ARG A 25 4.09 -26.95 -3.92
CA ARG A 25 4.77 -26.36 -5.08
C ARG A 25 6.05 -25.61 -4.68
N ARG A 26 7.11 -25.79 -5.47
CA ARG A 26 8.35 -25.02 -5.37
C ARG A 26 8.41 -23.98 -6.48
N PHE A 27 9.01 -22.84 -6.18
CA PHE A 27 9.09 -21.69 -7.07
C PHE A 27 10.54 -21.25 -7.25
N THR A 28 10.80 -20.60 -8.38
CA THR A 28 12.00 -19.81 -8.57
C THR A 28 11.65 -18.35 -8.35
N ILE A 29 12.41 -17.69 -7.46
CA ILE A 29 12.30 -16.27 -7.17
C ILE A 29 13.64 -15.65 -7.57
N THR A 30 13.60 -14.67 -8.48
CA THR A 30 14.80 -13.91 -8.87
C THR A 30 15.05 -12.78 -7.89
N ASP A 31 16.27 -12.23 -7.88
CA ASP A 31 16.67 -11.14 -6.97
C ASP A 31 15.70 -9.95 -7.01
N ASN A 32 15.17 -9.62 -8.19
CA ASN A 32 14.15 -8.58 -8.38
C ASN A 32 12.70 -9.02 -8.09
N LEU A 33 12.52 -10.08 -7.28
CA LEU A 33 11.25 -10.68 -6.82
C LEU A 33 10.28 -11.17 -7.91
N GLN A 34 10.76 -11.54 -9.08
CA GLN A 34 9.90 -12.23 -10.05
C GLN A 34 9.73 -13.69 -9.66
N ILE A 35 8.47 -14.12 -9.53
CA ILE A 35 8.11 -15.48 -9.13
C ILE A 35 7.68 -16.27 -10.35
N THR A 36 8.24 -17.46 -10.51
CA THR A 36 7.82 -18.43 -11.53
C THR A 36 7.76 -19.84 -10.96
N PRO A 37 6.90 -20.73 -11.50
CA PRO A 37 6.99 -22.15 -11.15
C PRO A 37 8.34 -22.71 -11.61
N ILE A 38 8.90 -23.62 -10.82
CA ILE A 38 10.10 -24.35 -11.24
C ILE A 38 9.82 -25.09 -12.55
N SER A 39 10.67 -24.84 -13.53
CA SER A 39 10.68 -25.56 -14.80
C SER A 39 12.09 -25.53 -15.36
N MET A 40 12.57 -26.67 -15.88
CA MET A 40 13.89 -26.73 -16.52
C MET A 40 14.03 -25.72 -17.67
N SER A 41 12.95 -25.52 -18.46
CA SER A 41 12.96 -24.53 -19.54
C SER A 41 13.08 -23.09 -19.01
N HIS A 42 12.45 -22.78 -17.86
CA HIS A 42 12.60 -21.47 -17.22
C HIS A 42 14.00 -21.28 -16.64
N SER A 43 14.58 -22.32 -16.03
CA SER A 43 15.95 -22.29 -15.52
C SER A 43 16.94 -22.01 -16.66
N LEU A 44 16.84 -22.72 -17.79
CA LEU A 44 17.71 -22.50 -18.96
C LEU A 44 17.54 -21.09 -19.55
N ALA A 45 16.31 -20.60 -19.67
CA ALA A 45 16.05 -19.24 -20.13
C ALA A 45 16.65 -18.19 -19.16
N MET A 46 16.64 -18.47 -17.85
CA MET A 46 17.27 -17.62 -16.85
C MET A 46 18.80 -17.59 -17.00
N PHE A 47 19.46 -18.74 -17.17
CA PHE A 47 20.90 -18.79 -17.44
C PHE A 47 21.29 -17.96 -18.68
N GLN A 48 20.51 -18.07 -19.77
CA GLN A 48 20.71 -17.26 -20.96
C GLN A 48 20.53 -15.76 -20.69
N LYS A 49 19.48 -15.38 -19.95
CA LYS A 49 19.21 -13.98 -19.59
C LYS A 49 20.31 -13.38 -18.73
N LEU A 50 20.91 -14.17 -17.86
CA LEU A 50 22.05 -13.80 -17.00
C LEU A 50 23.40 -13.89 -17.74
N ARG A 51 23.41 -14.26 -19.02
CA ARG A 51 24.63 -14.45 -19.85
C ARG A 51 25.62 -15.45 -19.23
N LEU A 52 25.10 -16.48 -18.57
CA LEU A 52 25.89 -17.55 -17.99
C LEU A 52 26.12 -18.62 -19.06
N GLU A 53 27.34 -18.71 -19.59
CA GLU A 53 27.74 -19.67 -20.63
C GLU A 53 28.02 -21.08 -20.06
N SER A 54 28.35 -21.18 -18.77
CA SER A 54 28.54 -22.42 -18.02
C SER A 54 28.17 -22.22 -16.55
N GLY A 55 27.99 -23.30 -15.80
CA GLY A 55 27.75 -23.24 -14.35
C GLY A 55 28.96 -22.79 -13.52
N ASN A 56 30.10 -22.49 -14.14
CA ASN A 56 31.30 -22.00 -13.45
C ASN A 56 31.03 -20.60 -12.89
N GLY A 57 31.36 -20.40 -11.61
CA GLY A 57 31.14 -19.12 -10.91
C GLY A 57 29.76 -18.99 -10.25
N ILE A 58 29.00 -20.08 -10.15
CA ILE A 58 27.72 -20.12 -9.44
C ILE A 58 27.89 -20.93 -8.18
N GLU A 59 27.58 -20.31 -7.04
CA GLU A 59 27.59 -20.94 -5.73
C GLU A 59 26.16 -21.18 -5.26
N ALA A 60 25.90 -22.38 -4.74
CA ALA A 60 24.62 -22.71 -4.11
C ALA A 60 24.71 -22.40 -2.62
N LEU A 61 24.15 -21.26 -2.20
CA LEU A 61 24.03 -20.89 -0.80
C LEU A 61 22.67 -21.31 -0.25
N THR A 62 22.66 -22.00 0.89
CA THR A 62 21.44 -22.25 1.66
C THR A 62 21.39 -21.24 2.79
N VAL A 63 20.35 -20.42 2.82
CA VAL A 63 20.09 -19.43 3.87
C VAL A 63 18.89 -19.86 4.70
N THR A 64 18.93 -19.58 6.00
CA THR A 64 17.74 -19.63 6.86
C THR A 64 17.10 -18.25 6.83
N VAL A 65 15.78 -18.19 6.88
CA VAL A 65 15.02 -16.93 6.85
C VAL A 65 14.12 -16.90 8.08
N ASP A 66 14.43 -16.02 9.02
CA ASP A 66 13.66 -15.74 10.21
C ASP A 66 12.87 -14.42 10.09
N GLU A 67 12.30 -13.95 11.19
CA GLU A 67 11.50 -12.73 11.22
C GLU A 67 12.30 -11.48 10.81
N GLU A 68 13.55 -11.36 11.26
CA GLU A 68 14.40 -10.22 10.98
C GLU A 68 14.76 -10.18 9.49
N GLU A 69 15.12 -11.32 8.90
CA GLU A 69 15.40 -11.37 7.47
C GLU A 69 14.15 -11.12 6.60
N VAL A 70 12.96 -11.55 7.04
CA VAL A 70 11.70 -11.22 6.34
C VAL A 70 11.43 -9.72 6.38
N LEU A 71 11.59 -9.09 7.54
CA LEU A 71 11.39 -7.64 7.68
C LEU A 71 12.42 -6.85 6.87
N TYR A 72 13.67 -7.28 6.89
CA TYR A 72 14.74 -6.66 6.12
C TYR A 72 14.51 -6.82 4.62
N LEU A 73 14.11 -8.02 4.16
CA LEU A 73 13.73 -8.26 2.78
C LEU A 73 12.55 -7.38 2.37
N LEU A 74 11.51 -7.25 3.19
CA LEU A 74 10.37 -6.37 2.92
C LEU A 74 10.82 -4.91 2.76
N LYS A 75 11.65 -4.41 3.68
CA LYS A 75 12.23 -3.06 3.60
C LYS A 75 13.00 -2.87 2.29
N ARG A 76 13.92 -3.77 1.95
CA ARG A 76 14.72 -3.67 0.71
C ARG A 76 13.84 -3.80 -0.53
N SER A 77 12.78 -4.60 -0.50
CA SER A 77 11.86 -4.79 -1.63
C SER A 77 11.13 -3.51 -2.05
N LEU A 78 10.88 -2.60 -1.11
CA LEU A 78 10.20 -1.34 -1.35
C LEU A 78 11.10 -0.26 -2.00
N VAL A 79 12.42 -0.41 -1.91
CA VAL A 79 13.38 0.65 -2.31
C VAL A 79 14.44 0.18 -3.30
N SER A 80 14.79 -1.10 -3.29
CA SER A 80 15.89 -1.68 -4.07
C SER A 80 15.43 -2.42 -5.32
N LYS A 81 16.35 -2.57 -6.27
CA LYS A 81 16.21 -3.41 -7.47
C LYS A 81 16.83 -4.81 -7.29
N THR A 82 17.58 -5.02 -6.22
CA THR A 82 18.30 -6.26 -5.87
C THR A 82 18.10 -6.63 -4.40
N PRO A 83 16.84 -6.74 -3.92
CA PRO A 83 16.56 -6.92 -2.50
C PRO A 83 17.05 -8.25 -1.93
N MET A 84 17.10 -9.35 -2.69
CA MET A 84 17.58 -10.63 -2.14
C MET A 84 19.10 -10.62 -1.93
N THR A 85 19.86 -10.08 -2.88
CA THR A 85 21.31 -9.90 -2.74
C THR A 85 21.60 -9.07 -1.49
N GLU A 86 20.90 -7.96 -1.30
CA GLU A 86 21.11 -7.08 -0.16
C GLU A 86 20.64 -7.68 1.16
N SER A 87 19.61 -8.53 1.14
CA SER A 87 19.07 -9.14 2.36
C SER A 87 19.86 -10.35 2.83
N PHE A 88 20.46 -11.10 1.91
CA PHE A 88 21.07 -12.40 2.23
C PHE A 88 22.60 -12.44 2.04
N LEU A 89 23.20 -11.45 1.36
CA LEU A 89 24.64 -11.44 1.05
C LEU A 89 25.39 -10.19 1.51
N SER A 90 24.71 -9.12 1.91
CA SER A 90 25.37 -7.90 2.40
C SER A 90 25.75 -8.04 3.88
N ASN A 91 27.04 -7.87 4.18
CA ASN A 91 27.47 -7.53 5.54
C ASN A 91 27.00 -6.10 5.82
N GLU A 92 26.31 -5.87 6.93
CA GLU A 92 25.82 -4.55 7.35
C GLU A 92 26.97 -3.58 7.61
N GLU A 93 27.53 -2.99 6.55
CA GLU A 93 28.37 -1.81 6.58
C GLU A 93 28.44 -1.28 5.15
N ASN A 94 27.52 -0.36 4.84
CA ASN A 94 27.60 0.74 3.86
C ASN A 94 26.34 0.93 3.00
N THR A 95 25.96 2.20 2.92
CA THR A 95 25.11 2.88 1.93
C THR A 95 23.60 2.83 2.10
N GLU A 96 23.13 3.70 3.00
CA GLU A 96 22.19 4.74 2.57
C GLU A 96 22.86 5.51 1.42
N ASN A 97 22.35 5.38 0.19
CA ASN A 97 22.27 6.42 -0.84
C ASN A 97 21.93 5.82 -2.21
N VAL A 98 21.31 6.67 -3.03
CA VAL A 98 20.98 6.49 -4.46
C VAL A 98 19.61 5.86 -4.76
N ALA A 99 18.56 6.66 -4.50
CA ALA A 99 17.40 6.66 -5.38
C ALA A 99 17.87 7.09 -6.79
N SER A 100 17.94 6.12 -7.71
CA SER A 100 18.12 6.39 -9.14
C SER A 100 16.88 5.89 -9.89
N SER A 101 16.07 6.88 -10.27
CA SER A 101 14.93 6.74 -11.17
C SER A 101 15.33 5.98 -12.43
N SER A 102 14.68 4.85 -12.69
CA SER A 102 14.73 4.20 -13.99
C SER A 102 13.43 4.52 -14.73
N ARG A 103 13.56 5.34 -15.78
CA ARG A 103 12.54 5.57 -16.79
C ARG A 103 12.19 4.26 -17.49
N SER A 104 10.91 3.89 -17.49
CA SER A 104 10.38 2.77 -18.27
C SER A 104 9.63 3.27 -19.49
N ASN A 105 9.87 2.67 -20.66
CA ASN A 105 9.18 2.97 -21.91
C ASN A 105 7.69 2.59 -21.84
N HIS A 106 6.83 3.51 -22.27
CA HIS A 106 5.37 3.37 -22.27
C HIS A 106 4.86 2.60 -23.50
N HIS A 107 3.95 1.65 -23.26
CA HIS A 107 2.94 1.25 -24.24
C HIS A 107 1.58 1.73 -23.72
N GLU A 108 1.02 2.75 -24.36
CA GLU A 108 -0.31 3.26 -24.03
C GLU A 108 -1.38 2.29 -24.51
N THR A 109 -2.30 1.92 -23.61
CA THR A 109 -3.62 1.45 -24.01
C THR A 109 -4.64 2.25 -23.23
N ARG A 110 -5.35 3.10 -23.97
CA ARG A 110 -6.43 3.96 -23.49
C ARG A 110 -7.67 3.11 -23.24
N SER A 111 -8.11 3.03 -21.98
CA SER A 111 -9.45 2.54 -21.66
C SER A 111 -10.13 3.48 -20.66
N GLN A 112 -11.40 3.77 -20.95
CA GLN A 112 -12.24 4.78 -20.33
C GLN A 112 -12.64 4.36 -18.90
N ARG A 113 -12.58 5.29 -17.93
CA ARG A 113 -13.07 5.10 -16.56
C ARG A 113 -14.53 5.56 -16.43
N PRO A 114 -15.33 4.94 -15.55
CA PRO A 114 -16.59 5.53 -15.08
C PRO A 114 -16.28 6.76 -14.22
N SER A 115 -17.06 7.84 -14.40
CA SER A 115 -16.89 9.13 -13.74
C SER A 115 -17.28 9.08 -12.26
N HIS A 116 -16.31 8.80 -11.38
CA HIS A 116 -16.39 9.21 -9.99
C HIS A 116 -15.78 10.60 -9.89
N LYS A 117 -16.58 11.61 -9.53
CA LYS A 117 -16.15 13.01 -9.47
C LYS A 117 -15.27 13.21 -8.24
N PHE A 118 -13.95 13.29 -8.42
CA PHE A 118 -13.01 13.60 -7.35
C PHE A 118 -13.37 14.96 -6.75
N ARG A 119 -13.60 15.00 -5.43
CA ARG A 119 -13.86 16.24 -4.71
C ARG A 119 -12.58 17.06 -4.69
N LYS A 120 -12.65 18.28 -5.23
CA LYS A 120 -11.53 19.20 -5.21
C LYS A 120 -11.27 19.73 -3.80
N MET A 121 -10.01 19.84 -3.41
CA MET A 121 -9.57 20.29 -2.09
C MET A 121 -8.67 21.52 -2.27
N LYS A 122 -8.85 22.56 -1.45
CA LYS A 122 -7.98 23.74 -1.49
C LYS A 122 -6.91 23.63 -0.41
N VAL A 123 -5.66 23.84 -0.79
CA VAL A 123 -4.52 23.86 0.13
C VAL A 123 -3.66 25.09 -0.13
N LYS A 124 -3.00 25.56 0.91
CA LYS A 124 -2.03 26.65 0.82
C LYS A 124 -0.62 26.08 0.93
N LEU A 125 0.24 26.42 0.00
CA LEU A 125 1.62 25.97 -0.07
C LEU A 125 2.54 27.09 0.38
N LEU A 126 3.49 26.77 1.23
CA LEU A 126 4.65 27.61 1.49
C LEU A 126 5.82 27.11 0.65
N ILE A 127 6.33 27.95 -0.23
CA ILE A 127 7.36 27.58 -1.20
C ILE A 127 8.63 28.38 -0.93
N ASP A 128 9.79 27.71 -0.97
CA ASP A 128 11.08 28.37 -1.06
C ASP A 128 11.32 28.89 -2.48
N LYS A 129 11.44 30.21 -2.64
CA LYS A 129 11.62 30.84 -3.96
C LYS A 129 12.90 30.40 -4.64
N SER A 130 13.97 30.18 -3.89
CA SER A 130 15.28 29.84 -4.46
C SER A 130 15.31 28.44 -5.03
N SER A 131 14.84 27.44 -4.28
CA SER A 131 14.83 26.05 -4.73
C SER A 131 13.56 25.63 -5.47
N ARG A 132 12.52 26.48 -5.46
CA ARG A 132 11.17 26.17 -5.98
C ARG A 132 10.58 24.91 -5.35
N ARG A 133 10.91 24.63 -4.09
CA ARG A 133 10.40 23.49 -3.32
C ARG A 133 9.27 23.91 -2.39
N VAL A 134 8.26 23.05 -2.28
CA VAL A 134 7.26 23.14 -1.21
C VAL A 134 7.96 22.78 0.11
N LEU A 135 7.82 23.64 1.10
CA LEU A 135 8.36 23.49 2.45
C LEU A 135 7.34 22.83 3.37
N CYS A 136 6.13 23.35 3.32
CA CYS A 136 4.98 22.83 4.02
C CYS A 136 3.70 23.28 3.32
N LEU A 137 2.60 22.67 3.71
CA LEU A 137 1.26 22.99 3.25
C LEU A 137 0.31 23.12 4.43
N GLU A 138 -0.51 24.17 4.40
CA GLU A 138 -1.64 24.36 5.30
C GLU A 138 -2.88 23.78 4.63
N ALA A 139 -3.55 22.88 5.35
CA ALA A 139 -4.69 22.13 4.82
C ALA A 139 -5.78 21.92 5.87
N LYS A 140 -7.01 21.76 5.37
CA LYS A 140 -8.17 21.34 6.17
C LYS A 140 -8.17 19.82 6.34
N GLU A 141 -9.07 19.35 7.21
CA GLU A 141 -9.23 17.93 7.52
C GLU A 141 -9.39 17.02 6.30
N ASP A 142 -10.01 17.47 5.21
CA ASP A 142 -10.34 16.62 4.06
C ASP A 142 -9.07 16.17 3.33
N PHE A 143 -8.16 17.10 3.07
CA PHE A 143 -6.85 16.78 2.51
C PHE A 143 -5.96 16.03 3.50
N VAL A 144 -6.00 16.36 4.78
CA VAL A 144 -5.19 15.64 5.78
C VAL A 144 -5.66 14.19 5.92
N ASN A 145 -6.98 13.97 5.96
CA ASN A 145 -7.57 12.63 5.97
C ASN A 145 -7.12 11.84 4.74
N LEU A 146 -7.07 12.46 3.56
CA LEU A 146 -6.52 11.85 2.35
C LEU A 146 -5.07 11.41 2.55
N VAL A 147 -4.19 12.28 3.07
CA VAL A 147 -2.79 11.91 3.34
C VAL A 147 -2.70 10.75 4.35
N LEU A 148 -3.48 10.80 5.44
CA LEU A 148 -3.52 9.73 6.45
C LEU A 148 -4.00 8.39 5.86
N SER A 149 -4.91 8.43 4.88
CA SER A 149 -5.39 7.20 4.23
C SER A 149 -4.31 6.46 3.44
N PHE A 150 -3.17 7.09 3.12
CA PHE A 150 -2.05 6.39 2.46
C PHE A 150 -1.52 5.22 3.29
N LEU A 151 -1.62 5.31 4.61
CA LEU A 151 -1.24 4.25 5.54
C LEU A 151 -2.23 3.07 5.56
N THR A 152 -3.42 3.26 4.99
CA THR A 152 -4.50 2.26 5.00
C THR A 152 -4.60 1.51 3.68
N PHE A 153 -4.00 2.02 2.61
CA PHE A 153 -4.11 1.42 1.29
C PHE A 153 -3.28 0.14 1.18
N PRO A 154 -3.90 -0.99 0.81
CA PRO A 154 -3.15 -2.19 0.52
C PRO A 154 -2.21 -1.97 -0.67
N LEU A 155 -0.97 -2.44 -0.52
CA LEU A 155 0.10 -2.23 -1.51
C LEU A 155 -0.29 -2.73 -2.91
N GLY A 156 -0.97 -3.88 -3.01
CA GLY A 156 -1.48 -4.40 -4.29
C GLY A 156 -2.47 -3.45 -4.97
N SER A 157 -3.31 -2.76 -4.21
CA SER A 157 -4.29 -1.79 -4.74
C SER A 157 -3.60 -0.55 -5.27
N ILE A 158 -2.57 -0.06 -4.58
CA ILE A 158 -1.75 1.08 -5.04
C ILE A 158 -1.07 0.71 -6.36
N ILE A 159 -0.39 -0.43 -6.42
CA ILE A 159 0.30 -0.88 -7.63
C ILE A 159 -0.69 -1.06 -8.79
N LYS A 160 -1.88 -1.60 -8.54
CA LYS A 160 -2.96 -1.69 -9.53
C LYS A 160 -3.39 -0.32 -10.05
N LEU A 161 -3.61 0.66 -9.16
CA LEU A 161 -4.00 2.02 -9.54
C LEU A 161 -2.93 2.70 -10.41
N LEU A 162 -1.67 2.47 -10.07
CA LEU A 162 -0.48 2.94 -10.79
C LEU A 162 -0.11 2.03 -11.98
N ARG A 163 -0.97 1.08 -12.35
CA ARG A 163 -0.81 0.18 -13.50
C ARG A 163 0.50 -0.62 -13.51
N GLY A 164 1.04 -0.97 -12.34
CA GLY A 164 2.29 -1.71 -12.23
C GLY A 164 3.56 -0.87 -12.46
N HIS A 165 3.45 0.44 -12.25
CA HIS A 165 4.53 1.43 -12.29
C HIS A 165 4.57 2.23 -10.97
N SER A 166 4.63 1.52 -9.84
CA SER A 166 4.61 2.16 -8.52
C SER A 166 5.92 2.85 -8.14
N SER A 167 7.03 2.50 -8.79
CA SER A 167 8.39 2.91 -8.39
C SER A 167 8.81 2.44 -6.99
N LEU A 168 8.07 1.49 -6.40
CA LEU A 168 8.37 0.88 -5.09
C LEU A 168 9.33 -0.30 -5.26
N GLY A 169 10.60 -0.01 -5.58
CA GLY A 169 11.65 -1.01 -5.70
C GLY A 169 11.28 -2.15 -6.65
N CYS A 170 11.14 -3.36 -6.10
CA CYS A 170 10.81 -4.58 -6.82
C CYS A 170 9.34 -5.01 -6.71
N MET A 171 8.49 -4.23 -6.04
CA MET A 171 7.08 -4.59 -5.83
C MET A 171 6.27 -4.71 -7.12
N ASP A 172 6.61 -3.91 -8.14
CA ASP A 172 5.97 -4.02 -9.45
C ASP A 172 6.22 -5.39 -10.11
N ASN A 173 7.41 -5.97 -9.89
CA ASN A 173 7.76 -7.30 -10.41
C ASN A 173 7.03 -8.41 -9.66
N LEU A 174 6.92 -8.28 -8.34
CA LEU A 174 6.16 -9.21 -7.51
C LEU A 174 4.68 -9.19 -7.93
N TYR A 175 4.08 -8.01 -8.06
CA TYR A 175 2.70 -7.84 -8.53
C TYR A 175 2.47 -8.43 -9.93
N LYS A 176 3.39 -8.16 -10.88
CA LYS A 176 3.33 -8.74 -12.25
C LYS A 176 3.42 -10.27 -12.24
N SER A 177 4.18 -10.84 -11.31
CA SER A 177 4.31 -12.29 -11.17
C SER A 177 2.98 -12.92 -10.75
N VAL A 178 2.31 -12.34 -9.76
CA VAL A 178 0.95 -12.77 -9.34
C VAL A 178 -0.03 -12.72 -10.52
N GLY A 179 0.05 -11.67 -11.35
CA GLY A 179 -0.78 -11.50 -12.55
C GLY A 179 -0.45 -12.46 -13.70
N SER A 180 0.71 -13.12 -13.67
CA SER A 180 1.19 -13.98 -14.75
C SER A 180 0.33 -15.22 -14.94
N SER A 181 0.08 -15.59 -16.20
CA SER A 181 -0.54 -16.87 -16.55
C SER A 181 0.32 -18.08 -16.13
N LYS A 182 1.63 -17.89 -15.93
CA LYS A 182 2.53 -18.95 -15.45
C LYS A 182 2.18 -19.46 -14.06
N LEU A 183 1.55 -18.62 -13.22
CA LEU A 183 1.16 -18.98 -11.85
C LEU A 183 -0.32 -19.38 -11.73
N GLU A 184 -1.09 -19.38 -12.82
CA GLU A 184 -2.55 -19.58 -12.78
C GLU A 184 -2.93 -20.87 -12.03
N ASP A 185 -2.31 -22.00 -12.41
CA ASP A 185 -2.60 -23.31 -11.82
C ASP A 185 -2.03 -23.49 -10.41
N CYS A 186 -1.18 -22.56 -9.96
CA CYS A 186 -0.52 -22.62 -8.66
C CYS A 186 -1.37 -22.00 -7.54
N PHE A 187 -2.30 -21.08 -7.85
CA PHE A 187 -3.19 -20.51 -6.85
C PHE A 187 -4.25 -21.52 -6.40
N LYS A 188 -4.68 -21.41 -5.13
CA LYS A 188 -5.80 -22.21 -4.60
C LYS A 188 -7.10 -21.95 -5.35
N SER A 189 -7.35 -20.68 -5.68
CA SER A 189 -8.52 -20.24 -6.43
C SER A 189 -8.24 -18.90 -7.12
N THR A 190 -9.06 -18.57 -8.12
CA THR A 190 -9.07 -17.24 -8.74
C THR A 190 -9.32 -16.15 -7.70
N LYS A 191 -10.20 -16.39 -6.70
CA LYS A 191 -10.48 -15.45 -5.61
C LYS A 191 -9.21 -15.13 -4.80
N CYS A 192 -8.39 -16.13 -4.45
CA CYS A 192 -7.13 -15.92 -3.74
C CYS A 192 -6.15 -15.06 -4.53
N LYS A 193 -6.06 -15.26 -5.86
CA LYS A 193 -5.24 -14.43 -6.75
C LYS A 193 -5.75 -12.99 -6.82
N GLU A 194 -7.07 -12.82 -6.93
CA GLU A 194 -7.71 -11.50 -6.95
C GLU A 194 -7.49 -10.71 -5.65
N MET A 195 -7.44 -11.38 -4.50
CA MET A 195 -7.12 -10.74 -3.21
C MET A 195 -5.74 -10.08 -3.20
N LEU A 196 -4.76 -10.63 -3.95
CA LEU A 196 -3.41 -10.06 -4.06
C LEU A 196 -3.33 -8.96 -5.13
N LEU A 197 -4.07 -9.10 -6.24
CA LEU A 197 -4.04 -8.14 -7.35
C LEU A 197 -4.96 -6.94 -7.15
N SER A 198 -6.04 -7.10 -6.41
CA SER A 198 -7.03 -6.06 -6.16
C SER A 198 -7.59 -6.11 -4.74
N PRO A 199 -6.74 -6.06 -3.71
CA PRO A 199 -7.21 -6.04 -2.34
C PRO A 199 -8.18 -4.88 -2.11
N LYS A 200 -9.17 -5.12 -1.25
CA LYS A 200 -10.14 -4.12 -0.83
C LYS A 200 -9.68 -3.48 0.47
N LEU A 201 -10.20 -2.29 0.77
CA LEU A 201 -10.00 -1.67 2.07
C LEU A 201 -10.83 -2.40 3.13
N PRO A 202 -10.34 -2.51 4.38
CA PRO A 202 -11.20 -2.90 5.49
C PRO A 202 -12.46 -2.00 5.56
N MET A 203 -13.55 -2.55 6.08
CA MET A 203 -14.79 -1.80 6.28
C MET A 203 -14.54 -0.55 7.14
N ASP A 204 -15.20 0.55 6.80
CA ASP A 204 -15.06 1.86 7.44
C ASP A 204 -13.70 2.56 7.22
N PHE A 205 -12.75 2.01 6.45
CA PHE A 205 -11.46 2.67 6.19
C PHE A 205 -11.45 3.57 4.94
N SER A 206 -12.50 3.55 4.13
CA SER A 206 -12.64 4.45 2.98
C SER A 206 -12.87 5.89 3.41
N LEU A 207 -12.37 6.77 2.58
CA LEU A 207 -12.72 8.18 2.58
C LEU A 207 -13.75 8.38 1.47
N ASP A 208 -14.82 9.13 1.76
CA ASP A 208 -15.87 9.41 0.78
C ASP A 208 -15.28 9.85 -0.56
N GLN A 209 -15.32 8.93 -1.52
CA GLN A 209 -15.17 9.14 -2.97
C GLN A 209 -13.84 9.74 -3.46
N SER A 210 -12.77 9.71 -2.65
CA SER A 210 -11.49 10.32 -3.03
C SER A 210 -10.64 9.43 -3.94
N LEU A 211 -10.61 8.11 -3.73
CA LEU A 211 -9.84 7.19 -4.57
C LEU A 211 -10.70 5.98 -4.97
N PRO A 212 -10.51 5.39 -6.16
CA PRO A 212 -11.32 4.28 -6.64
C PRO A 212 -10.89 2.94 -6.02
N ILE A 213 -10.63 2.91 -4.71
CA ILE A 213 -10.39 1.71 -3.92
C ILE A 213 -11.68 1.44 -3.12
N ARG A 214 -12.25 0.26 -3.33
CA ARG A 214 -13.50 -0.14 -2.68
C ARG A 214 -13.20 -0.74 -1.32
N GLU A 215 -14.08 -0.50 -0.36
CA GLU A 215 -14.12 -1.29 0.86
C GLU A 215 -14.54 -2.72 0.55
N GLU A 216 -14.19 -3.62 1.45
CA GLU A 216 -14.81 -4.91 1.55
C GLU A 216 -16.31 -4.72 1.66
N ASP A 217 -17.04 -5.40 0.78
CA ASP A 217 -18.48 -5.52 0.98
C ASP A 217 -18.66 -6.12 2.37
N PRO A 218 -19.60 -5.65 3.19
CA PRO A 218 -19.97 -6.36 4.40
C PRO A 218 -20.32 -7.76 3.95
N GLU A 219 -19.41 -8.73 4.14
CA GLU A 219 -19.76 -10.12 3.99
C GLU A 219 -20.93 -10.25 4.93
N THR A 220 -22.08 -10.57 4.34
CA THR A 220 -23.34 -10.51 5.04
C THR A 220 -23.36 -11.68 6.00
N TYR A 221 -22.66 -11.55 7.13
CA TYR A 221 -23.02 -12.09 8.41
C TYR A 221 -24.30 -11.39 8.88
N ARG A 222 -25.28 -11.25 7.98
CA ARG A 222 -26.67 -11.01 8.32
C ARG A 222 -27.02 -12.22 9.16
N SER A 223 -26.98 -12.08 10.47
CA SER A 223 -27.69 -13.00 11.33
C SER A 223 -29.16 -12.78 11.04
N PHE A 224 -29.70 -13.43 10.00
CA PHE A 224 -31.13 -13.41 9.67
C PHE A 224 -31.99 -13.93 10.84
N LYS A 225 -31.33 -14.52 11.85
CA LYS A 225 -31.91 -15.10 13.06
C LYS A 225 -32.09 -14.12 14.23
N CYS A 226 -31.64 -12.86 14.16
CA CYS A 226 -31.81 -11.90 15.25
C CYS A 226 -32.16 -10.49 14.76
N SER A 227 -33.40 -10.07 15.01
CA SER A 227 -33.93 -8.76 14.61
C SER A 227 -33.22 -7.58 15.30
N ASP A 228 -32.71 -7.77 16.51
CA ASP A 228 -31.93 -6.75 17.23
C ASP A 228 -30.52 -6.59 16.64
N CYS A 229 -29.85 -7.70 16.31
CA CYS A 229 -28.55 -7.69 15.65
C CYS A 229 -28.68 -7.03 14.25
N PHE A 230 -29.76 -7.33 13.52
CA PHE A 230 -30.06 -6.72 12.23
C PHE A 230 -30.22 -5.19 12.29
N ARG A 231 -30.92 -4.65 13.30
CA ARG A 231 -31.14 -3.20 13.45
C ARG A 231 -29.88 -2.42 13.85
N LYS A 232 -28.90 -3.09 14.46
CA LYS A 232 -27.71 -2.45 15.02
C LYS A 232 -26.42 -2.75 14.25
N ASN A 233 -26.52 -3.37 13.07
CA ASN A 233 -25.38 -3.80 12.26
C ASN A 233 -24.40 -4.72 13.03
N MET A 234 -24.95 -5.70 13.75
CA MET A 234 -24.21 -6.61 14.62
C MET A 234 -24.27 -8.05 14.12
N VAL A 235 -23.24 -8.83 14.48
CA VAL A 235 -23.19 -10.27 14.29
C VAL A 235 -23.39 -10.97 15.62
N CYS A 236 -24.40 -11.84 15.67
CA CYS A 236 -24.66 -12.71 16.80
C CYS A 236 -23.88 -14.03 16.61
N LEU A 237 -22.85 -14.29 17.42
CA LEU A 237 -22.09 -15.55 17.42
C LEU A 237 -22.90 -16.63 18.13
N TYR A 238 -23.55 -17.50 17.35
CA TYR A 238 -24.17 -18.71 17.88
C TYR A 238 -23.11 -19.80 18.10
N PRO A 239 -23.15 -20.56 19.22
CA PRO A 239 -24.21 -20.64 20.23
C PRO A 239 -23.96 -19.77 21.48
N TRP A 240 -22.87 -19.00 21.53
CA TRP A 240 -22.44 -18.26 22.73
C TRP A 240 -23.26 -17.01 23.04
N HIS A 241 -24.19 -16.62 22.16
CA HIS A 241 -25.00 -15.40 22.29
C HIS A 241 -24.16 -14.12 22.42
N GLU A 242 -22.87 -14.18 22.07
CA GLU A 242 -22.02 -13.01 22.00
C GLU A 242 -22.37 -12.18 20.78
N LYS A 243 -22.27 -10.87 20.98
CA LYS A 243 -22.75 -9.84 20.08
C LYS A 243 -21.54 -9.04 19.62
N LEU A 244 -21.08 -9.28 18.40
CA LEU A 244 -20.03 -8.48 17.77
C LEU A 244 -20.67 -7.26 17.09
N CYS A 245 -20.26 -6.07 17.51
CA CYS A 245 -20.57 -4.83 16.82
C CYS A 245 -19.39 -4.47 15.95
N PHE A 246 -19.59 -4.36 14.63
CA PHE A 246 -18.65 -3.63 13.80
C PHE A 246 -18.82 -2.15 14.13
N MET A 247 -17.87 -1.58 14.86
CA MET A 247 -17.85 -0.16 15.16
C MET A 247 -16.92 0.52 14.17
N ASN A 248 -17.41 1.61 13.57
CA ASN A 248 -16.57 2.51 12.81
C ASN A 248 -15.52 3.12 13.77
N PRO A 249 -14.22 2.81 13.62
CA PRO A 249 -13.20 3.28 14.55
C PRO A 249 -13.02 4.81 14.49
N LYS A 250 -13.44 5.46 13.40
CA LYS A 250 -13.38 6.91 13.22
C LYS A 250 -14.56 7.63 13.91
N LEU A 251 -15.67 6.93 14.17
CA LEU A 251 -16.89 7.48 14.77
C LEU A 251 -17.44 6.56 15.89
N PRO A 252 -16.78 6.51 17.06
CA PRO A 252 -17.20 5.65 18.15
C PRO A 252 -18.62 6.01 18.62
N GLY A 253 -19.54 5.04 18.53
CA GLY A 253 -20.93 5.18 19.00
C GLY A 253 -21.95 5.62 17.93
N GLN A 254 -21.54 5.87 16.68
CA GLN A 254 -22.46 6.17 15.58
C GLN A 254 -22.41 5.08 14.50
N ALA A 255 -23.57 4.59 14.07
CA ALA A 255 -23.73 3.56 13.05
C ALA A 255 -23.72 4.14 11.62
N VAL A 256 -22.90 5.17 11.37
CA VAL A 256 -22.80 5.83 10.06
C VAL A 256 -21.51 5.39 9.39
N SER A 257 -21.62 4.88 8.16
CA SER A 257 -20.47 4.65 7.29
C SER A 257 -19.89 6.00 6.85
N GLY A 258 -18.57 6.18 6.98
CA GLY A 258 -17.88 7.41 6.60
C GLY A 258 -17.25 8.15 7.78
N GLY A 259 -16.76 9.37 7.53
CA GLY A 259 -16.01 10.17 8.51
C GLY A 259 -14.49 10.11 8.31
N GLY A 260 -13.83 11.18 8.73
CA GLY A 260 -12.38 11.36 8.70
C GLY A 260 -11.68 10.89 9.98
N PHE A 261 -10.36 10.73 9.91
CA PHE A 261 -9.50 10.50 11.08
C PHE A 261 -9.37 11.76 11.96
N ILE A 262 -9.51 12.93 11.34
CA ILE A 262 -9.37 14.25 11.97
C ILE A 262 -10.75 14.85 12.26
N LYS A 263 -10.86 15.56 13.39
CA LYS A 263 -12.07 16.31 13.79
C LYS A 263 -12.38 17.43 12.80
N GLU A 264 -13.67 17.68 12.61
CA GLU A 264 -14.13 18.78 11.77
C GLU A 264 -13.55 20.14 12.20
N GLU A 265 -13.32 21.02 11.23
CA GLU A 265 -12.80 22.38 11.36
C GLU A 265 -11.36 22.49 11.88
N THR A 266 -10.59 21.40 11.83
CA THR A 266 -9.17 21.41 12.23
C THR A 266 -8.28 21.90 11.07
N LEU A 267 -7.46 22.92 11.34
CA LEU A 267 -6.39 23.38 10.45
C LEU A 267 -5.05 22.75 10.85
N LEU A 268 -4.38 22.13 9.89
CA LEU A 268 -3.14 21.39 10.10
C LEU A 268 -2.06 21.83 9.13
N LEU A 269 -0.81 21.70 9.57
CA LEU A 269 0.38 21.88 8.77
C LEU A 269 0.95 20.51 8.41
N ILE A 270 1.24 20.30 7.13
CA ILE A 270 1.93 19.10 6.62
C ILE A 270 3.27 19.54 6.02
N ASN A 271 4.38 19.00 6.52
CA ASN A 271 5.72 19.32 6.01
C ASN A 271 6.07 18.49 4.77
N ASP A 272 7.19 18.80 4.11
CA ASP A 272 7.64 18.09 2.91
C ASP A 272 8.06 16.62 3.16
N ASP A 273 8.33 16.27 4.41
CA ASP A 273 8.53 14.89 4.89
C ASP A 273 7.22 14.18 5.30
N LEU A 274 6.07 14.80 5.04
CA LEU A 274 4.71 14.35 5.42
C LEU A 274 4.46 14.29 6.93
N THR A 275 5.30 14.90 7.77
CA THR A 275 4.95 15.10 9.18
C THR A 275 3.77 16.06 9.32
N ILE A 276 2.81 15.72 10.19
CA ILE A 276 1.57 16.46 10.38
C ILE A 276 1.51 17.03 11.79
N GLN A 277 1.13 18.30 11.93
CA GLN A 277 0.98 18.95 13.23
C GLN A 277 -0.14 20.00 13.25
N PRO A 278 -0.67 20.36 14.43
CA PRO A 278 -1.60 21.47 14.57
C PRO A 278 -1.01 22.78 14.06
N LEU A 279 -1.78 23.50 13.25
CA LEU A 279 -1.36 24.83 12.80
C LEU A 279 -1.38 25.80 13.99
N SER A 280 -0.25 26.44 14.22
CA SER A 280 -0.08 27.54 15.17
C SER A 280 0.94 28.53 14.60
N PRO A 281 0.77 29.84 14.78
CA PRO A 281 1.77 30.83 14.38
C PRO A 281 3.16 30.53 14.94
N ILE A 282 3.24 29.95 16.14
CA ILE A 282 4.49 29.59 16.78
C ILE A 282 5.14 28.39 16.07
N ASN A 283 4.36 27.33 15.81
CA ASN A 283 4.86 26.15 15.10
C ASN A 283 5.33 26.50 13.69
N GLY A 284 4.58 27.35 12.96
CA GLY A 284 4.97 27.80 11.63
C GLY A 284 6.31 28.53 11.60
N ILE A 285 6.61 29.36 12.60
CA ILE A 285 7.91 30.03 12.72
C ILE A 285 9.02 29.04 13.08
N LEU A 286 8.76 28.12 14.00
CA LEU A 286 9.75 27.11 14.42
C LEU A 286 10.13 26.17 13.27
N ASP A 287 9.19 25.80 12.41
CA ASP A 287 9.48 24.94 11.25
C ASP A 287 10.30 25.66 10.18
N LEU A 288 10.04 26.95 9.95
CA LEU A 288 10.88 27.77 9.05
C LEU A 288 12.35 27.81 9.52
N ASP A 289 12.56 27.91 10.83
CA ASP A 289 13.91 27.88 11.43
C ASP A 289 14.57 26.50 11.28
N LYS A 290 13.83 25.40 11.55
CA LYS A 290 14.31 24.03 11.31
C LYS A 290 14.69 23.78 9.86
N LEU A 291 13.89 24.26 8.93
CA LEU A 291 14.10 24.15 7.49
C LEU A 291 15.24 25.06 7.00
N ARG A 292 15.80 25.92 7.87
CA ARG A 292 16.85 26.90 7.57
C ARG A 292 16.46 27.85 6.43
N VAL A 293 15.18 28.18 6.32
CA VAL A 293 14.65 29.05 5.26
C VAL A 293 14.54 30.47 5.78
N LEU A 294 15.09 31.43 5.03
CA LEU A 294 14.84 32.85 5.29
C LEU A 294 13.38 33.17 4.97
N VAL A 295 12.63 33.72 5.94
CA VAL A 295 11.22 34.10 5.75
C VAL A 295 11.04 35.02 4.53
N SER A 296 11.98 35.93 4.27
CA SER A 296 11.98 36.82 3.10
C SER A 296 12.04 36.08 1.76
N ASN A 297 12.53 34.84 1.75
CA ASN A 297 12.66 33.98 0.58
C ASN A 297 11.49 33.02 0.40
N SER A 298 10.49 33.06 1.29
CA SER A 298 9.30 32.23 1.18
C SER A 298 8.15 32.94 0.46
N GLU A 299 7.26 32.19 -0.17
CA GLU A 299 5.99 32.66 -0.73
C GLU A 299 4.85 31.69 -0.47
N GLU A 300 3.66 32.25 -0.29
CA GLU A 300 2.41 31.49 -0.13
C GLU A 300 1.68 31.40 -1.48
N HIS A 301 1.20 30.20 -1.82
CA HIS A 301 0.36 29.95 -3.00
C HIS A 301 -0.86 29.12 -2.61
N GLU A 302 -2.05 29.51 -3.05
CA GLU A 302 -3.25 28.67 -2.92
C GLU A 302 -3.42 27.82 -4.18
N VAL A 303 -3.62 26.51 -4.01
CA VAL A 303 -3.82 25.55 -5.10
C VAL A 303 -5.05 24.67 -4.85
N GLU A 304 -5.63 24.13 -5.92
CA GLU A 304 -6.87 23.36 -5.88
C GLU A 304 -6.64 21.90 -6.35
N VAL A 305 -6.34 21.02 -5.39
CA VAL A 305 -6.07 19.60 -5.62
C VAL A 305 -7.29 18.88 -6.19
N GLY A 306 -7.17 18.40 -7.42
CA GLY A 306 -8.24 17.72 -8.15
C GLY A 306 -7.77 16.72 -9.22
N GLU A 307 -8.72 16.15 -9.96
CA GLU A 307 -8.50 15.08 -10.96
C GLU A 307 -7.47 15.42 -12.06
N GLU A 308 -7.39 16.68 -12.48
CA GLU A 308 -6.45 17.10 -13.53
C GLU A 308 -5.00 17.15 -13.02
N GLU A 309 -4.79 17.54 -11.77
CA GLU A 309 -3.45 17.67 -11.16
C GLU A 309 -2.85 16.31 -10.79
N VAL A 310 -3.70 15.33 -10.43
CA VAL A 310 -3.29 13.93 -10.19
C VAL A 310 -2.80 13.26 -11.49
N ASN A 311 -3.44 13.54 -12.63
CA ASN A 311 -3.04 12.98 -13.92
C ASN A 311 -1.79 13.64 -14.52
N LEU A 312 -1.55 14.93 -14.26
CA LEU A 312 -0.37 15.65 -14.76
C LEU A 312 0.93 15.20 -14.08
N ASN A 313 0.89 14.83 -12.80
CA ASN A 313 2.07 14.45 -12.02
C ASN A 313 2.34 12.94 -11.96
N LEU A 314 1.34 12.08 -12.21
CA LEU A 314 1.54 10.62 -12.26
C LEU A 314 2.06 10.12 -13.61
N PHE A 315 1.99 10.94 -14.67
CA PHE A 315 2.26 10.50 -16.05
C PHE A 315 3.14 11.45 -16.87
N SER A 316 3.80 12.44 -16.26
CA SER A 316 4.78 13.29 -16.97
C SER A 316 6.21 12.74 -16.81
N PRO A 317 7.02 12.71 -17.88
CA PRO A 317 8.29 11.96 -18.02
C PRO A 317 9.55 12.52 -17.33
#